data_AF-A0A8D8TCK9-F1
#
_entry.id   AF-A0A8D8TCK9-F1
#
_cell.length_a   1.000
_cell.length_b   1.000
_cell.length_c   1.000
_cell.angle_alpha   90.00
_cell.angle_beta   90.00
_cell.angle_gamma   90.00
#
_symmetry.space_group_name_H-M   'P 1'
#
loop_
_entity.id
_entity.type
_entity.pdbx_description
1 polymer ?
#
loop_
_entity_poly.entity_id
_entity_poly.type
_entity_poly.pdbx_seq_one_letter_code
_entity_poly.pdbx_strand_id
1 'polypeptide(L)'
;GSFIDSYHNLTYKHTLVFKWVIYNCPRVRYVLKIDDDVFVNVARLDEFLTHTLSPYGTRHLLVCNLWVNSPVERSFTSKWYVSVEEYPDPEYPTYCEGAALLYSSDVLFK
;
A
#
# COMPACT_ATOMS: atom_id res chain seq x y z
N GLY A 1 2.91 -6.39 16.80
CA GLY A 1 1.87 -5.51 17.38
C GLY A 1 0.80 -6.37 18.01
N SER A 2 -0.07 -5.80 18.84
CA SER A 2 -1.16 -6.54 19.49
C SER A 2 -2.50 -6.04 18.97
N PHE A 3 -3.04 -6.71 17.95
CA PHE A 3 -4.38 -6.48 17.39
C PHE A 3 -4.87 -7.78 16.71
N ILE A 4 -6.17 -7.90 16.45
CA ILE A 4 -6.75 -9.07 15.77
C ILE A 4 -6.39 -8.99 14.28
N ASP A 5 -5.68 -9.98 13.75
CA ASP A 5 -5.39 -10.05 12.33
C ASP A 5 -6.67 -10.39 11.55
N SER A 6 -7.17 -9.42 10.79
CA SER A 6 -8.39 -9.53 9.99
C SER A 6 -8.35 -8.53 8.84
N TYR A 7 -9.18 -8.75 7.81
CA TYR A 7 -9.27 -7.86 6.64
C TYR A 7 -9.61 -6.41 7.03
N HIS A 8 -10.55 -6.20 7.95
CA HIS A 8 -10.90 -4.86 8.45
C HIS A 8 -9.73 -4.17 9.17
N ASN A 9 -8.77 -4.92 9.70
CA ASN A 9 -7.63 -4.42 10.43
C ASN A 9 -6.34 -4.30 9.59
N LEU A 10 -6.43 -4.44 8.25
CA LEU A 10 -5.27 -4.31 7.37
C LEU A 10 -4.58 -2.94 7.50
N THR A 11 -5.32 -1.87 7.78
CA THR A 11 -4.75 -0.55 8.04
C THR A 11 -3.79 -0.56 9.25
N TYR A 12 -4.14 -1.27 10.33
CA TYR A 12 -3.26 -1.43 11.50
C TYR A 12 -2.02 -2.26 11.16
N LYS A 13 -2.16 -3.30 10.35
CA LYS A 13 -1.04 -4.12 9.87
C LYS A 13 -0.08 -3.28 9.02
N HIS A 14 -0.62 -2.49 8.10
CA HIS A 14 0.16 -1.63 7.21
C HIS A 14 0.94 -0.55 7.98
N THR A 15 0.27 0.19 8.86
CA THR A 15 0.90 1.20 9.72
C THR A 15 1.95 0.59 10.67
N LEU A 16 1.73 -0.62 11.18
CA LEU A 16 2.73 -1.33 11.98
C LEU A 16 3.99 -1.66 11.17
N VAL A 17 3.84 -2.07 9.91
CA VAL A 17 4.99 -2.33 9.01
C VAL A 17 5.79 -1.06 8.79
N PHE A 18 5.13 0.07 8.52
CA PHE A 18 5.81 1.36 8.38
C PHE A 18 6.59 1.73 9.65
N LYS A 19 5.94 1.62 10.81
CA LYS A 19 6.60 1.84 12.09
C LYS A 19 7.84 0.95 12.23
N TRP A 20 7.72 -0.34 11.96
CA TRP A 20 8.83 -1.28 12.09
C TRP A 20 10.00 -0.92 11.15
N VAL A 21 9.73 -0.60 9.89
CA VAL A 21 10.76 -0.19 8.91
C VAL A 21 11.45 1.09 9.36
N ILE A 22 10.71 2.08 9.85
CA ILE A 22 11.26 3.34 10.37
C ILE A 22 12.28 3.09 11.49
N TYR A 23 11.93 2.24 12.47
CA TYR A 23 12.80 1.98 13.63
C TYR A 23 13.97 1.03 13.33
N ASN A 24 13.80 0.08 12.41
CA ASN A 24 14.77 -1.01 12.22
C ASN A 24 15.57 -0.90 10.91
N CYS A 25 15.08 -0.13 9.93
CA CYS A 25 15.68 0.01 8.59
C CYS A 25 15.83 1.48 8.16
N PRO A 26 16.48 2.36 8.95
CA PRO A 26 16.48 3.81 8.73
C PRO A 26 17.20 4.27 7.44
N ARG A 27 17.95 3.38 6.78
CA ARG A 27 18.72 3.67 5.55
C ARG A 27 18.15 2.96 4.30
N VAL A 28 16.99 2.33 4.41
CA VAL A 28 16.36 1.72 3.24
C VAL A 28 16.02 2.80 2.23
N ARG A 29 16.20 2.55 0.93
CA ARG A 29 15.84 3.49 -0.15
C ARG A 29 14.40 3.33 -0.58
N TYR A 30 13.97 2.07 -0.71
CA TYR A 30 12.66 1.68 -1.20
C TYR A 30 12.06 0.60 -0.32
N VAL A 31 10.74 0.64 -0.14
CA VAL A 31 9.99 -0.38 0.57
C VAL A 31 8.94 -0.91 -0.38
N LEU A 32 8.99 -2.21 -0.67
CA LEU A 32 7.94 -2.89 -1.43
C LEU A 32 7.06 -3.66 -0.45
N LYS A 33 5.79 -3.29 -0.35
CA LYS A 33 4.75 -4.09 0.31
C LYS A 33 4.06 -4.93 -0.75
N ILE A 34 3.92 -6.22 -0.49
CA ILE A 34 3.10 -7.14 -1.29
C ILE A 34 2.20 -7.99 -0.39
N ASP A 35 1.14 -8.55 -0.95
CA ASP A 35 0.44 -9.68 -0.37
C ASP A 35 1.22 -10.99 -0.60
N ASP A 36 0.94 -12.01 0.20
CA ASP A 36 1.61 -13.32 0.16
C ASP A 36 1.18 -14.20 -1.02
N ASP A 37 0.11 -13.80 -1.72
CA ASP A 37 -0.40 -14.41 -2.96
C ASP A 37 0.05 -13.66 -4.23
N VAL A 38 0.97 -12.69 -4.11
CA VAL A 38 1.50 -11.90 -5.24
C VAL A 38 2.89 -12.39 -5.65
N PHE A 39 3.05 -12.64 -6.95
CA PHE A 39 4.37 -12.91 -7.55
C PHE A 39 5.08 -11.61 -7.95
N VAL A 40 6.38 -11.52 -7.64
CA VAL A 40 7.24 -10.40 -8.04
C VAL A 40 8.37 -10.89 -8.93
N ASN A 41 8.49 -10.32 -10.13
CA ASN A 41 9.67 -10.50 -10.96
C ASN A 41 10.81 -9.60 -10.45
N VAL A 42 11.66 -10.15 -9.59
CA VAL A 42 12.74 -9.41 -8.91
C VAL A 42 13.75 -8.81 -9.90
N ALA A 43 14.08 -9.51 -11.00
CA ALA A 43 15.01 -8.99 -12.00
C ALA A 43 14.49 -7.73 -12.70
N ARG A 44 13.20 -7.72 -13.04
CA ARG A 44 12.55 -6.53 -13.63
C ARG A 44 12.34 -5.42 -12.62
N LEU A 45 12.08 -5.75 -11.37
CA LEU A 45 12.02 -4.76 -10.30
C LEU A 45 13.36 -4.07 -10.12
N ASP A 46 14.47 -4.82 -10.08
CA ASP A 46 15.81 -4.23 -9.96
C ASP A 46 16.13 -3.29 -11.13
N GLU A 47 15.85 -3.72 -12.36
CA GLU A 47 16.00 -2.88 -13.56
C GLU A 47 15.17 -1.60 -13.46
N PHE A 48 13.91 -1.69 -13.03
CA PHE A 48 13.04 -0.54 -12.83
C PHE A 48 13.57 0.42 -11.76
N LEU A 49 14.01 -0.10 -10.61
CA LEU A 49 14.55 0.72 -9.52
C LEU A 49 15.86 1.41 -9.93
N THR A 50 16.76 0.70 -10.62
CA THR A 50 18.12 1.17 -10.92
C THR A 50 18.21 2.00 -12.19
N HIS A 51 17.38 1.75 -13.20
CA HIS A 51 17.45 2.44 -14.49
C HIS A 51 16.26 3.37 -14.73
N THR A 52 15.05 2.98 -14.33
CA THR A 52 13.85 3.81 -14.57
C THR A 52 13.69 4.86 -13.49
N LEU A 53 13.75 4.52 -12.20
CA LEU A 53 13.53 5.47 -11.11
C LEU A 53 14.78 6.25 -10.69
N SER A 54 15.96 5.65 -10.82
CA SER A 54 17.22 6.28 -10.41
C SER A 54 17.51 7.66 -11.02
N PRO A 55 17.09 8.05 -12.24
CA PRO A 55 17.26 9.43 -12.71
C PRO A 55 16.20 10.40 -12.15
N TYR A 56 15.00 9.94 -11.79
CA TYR A 56 13.88 10.81 -11.35
C TYR A 56 13.80 11.02 -9.84
N GLY A 57 14.59 10.27 -9.07
CA GLY A 57 14.77 10.48 -7.63
C GLY A 57 14.04 9.48 -6.74
N THR A 58 14.57 9.30 -5.53
CA THR A 58 14.09 8.33 -4.53
C THR A 58 13.26 9.01 -3.44
N ARG A 59 12.59 10.12 -3.75
CA ARG A 59 11.85 10.93 -2.77
C ARG A 59 10.42 11.16 -3.22
N HIS A 60 9.51 11.24 -2.25
CA HIS A 60 8.07 11.47 -2.48
C HIS A 60 7.45 10.49 -3.48
N LEU A 61 7.92 9.24 -3.46
CA LEU A 61 7.53 8.21 -4.41
C LEU A 61 6.52 7.25 -3.77
N LEU A 62 5.38 7.10 -4.43
CA LEU A 62 4.44 6.01 -4.25
C LEU A 62 4.11 5.46 -5.64
N VAL A 63 4.48 4.21 -5.90
CA VAL A 63 4.15 3.49 -7.14
C VAL A 63 3.23 2.34 -6.80
N CYS A 64 2.10 2.30 -7.48
CA CYS A 64 1.06 1.30 -7.30
C CYS A 64 0.14 1.31 -8.53
N ASN A 65 -0.72 0.30 -8.64
CA ASN A 65 -1.87 0.39 -9.54
C ASN A 65 -2.94 1.29 -8.91
N LEU A 66 -3.52 2.21 -9.69
CA LEU A 66 -4.50 3.18 -9.18
C LEU A 66 -5.93 2.72 -9.45
N TRP A 67 -6.75 2.77 -8.42
CA TRP A 67 -8.20 2.69 -8.49
C TRP A 67 -8.76 4.10 -8.49
N VAL A 68 -9.50 4.43 -9.55
CA VAL A 68 -10.11 5.76 -9.78
C VAL A 68 -11.62 5.59 -9.85
N ASN A 69 -12.39 6.52 -9.29
CA ASN A 69 -13.86 6.51 -9.27
C ASN A 69 -14.43 5.16 -8.81
N SER A 70 -13.85 4.60 -7.73
CA SER A 70 -14.25 3.28 -7.25
C SER A 70 -15.50 3.40 -6.38
N PRO A 71 -16.62 2.75 -6.76
CA PRO A 71 -17.81 2.75 -5.92
C PRO A 71 -17.53 1.99 -4.62
N VAL A 72 -18.11 2.49 -3.53
CA VAL A 72 -18.09 1.77 -2.26
C VAL A 72 -18.98 0.53 -2.38
N GLU A 73 -18.43 -0.62 -2.01
CA GLU A 73 -19.16 -1.89 -2.07
C GLU A 73 -20.25 -1.93 -0.98
N ARG A 74 -21.52 -1.93 -1.42
CA ARG A 74 -22.70 -1.90 -0.53
C ARG A 74 -23.41 -3.26 -0.44
N SER A 75 -22.93 -4.29 -1.12
CA SER A 75 -23.49 -5.63 -1.03
C SER A 75 -23.07 -6.33 0.26
N PHE A 76 -24.02 -6.62 1.15
CA PHE A 76 -23.77 -7.29 2.44
C PHE A 76 -23.20 -8.70 2.33
N THR A 77 -23.26 -9.33 1.15
CA THR A 77 -22.64 -10.64 0.90
C THR A 77 -21.19 -10.52 0.43
N SER A 78 -20.73 -9.31 0.11
CA SER A 78 -19.36 -9.06 -0.35
C SER A 78 -18.41 -9.03 0.85
N LYS A 79 -17.25 -9.66 0.68
CA LYS A 79 -16.16 -9.58 1.67
C LYS A 79 -15.61 -8.16 1.86
N TRP A 80 -15.93 -7.25 0.92
CA TRP A 80 -15.50 -5.85 0.90
C TRP A 80 -16.63 -4.89 1.28
N TYR A 81 -17.75 -5.39 1.81
CA TYR A 81 -18.86 -4.56 2.25
C TYR A 81 -18.41 -3.45 3.20
N VAL A 82 -18.89 -2.23 2.94
CA VAL A 82 -18.72 -1.09 3.85
C VAL A 82 -20.07 -0.41 4.04
N SER A 83 -20.44 -0.18 5.30
CA SER A 83 -21.72 0.46 5.64
C SER A 83 -21.71 1.97 5.36
N VAL A 84 -22.90 2.57 5.25
CA VAL A 84 -23.03 4.03 5.05
C VAL A 84 -22.54 4.79 6.29
N GLU A 85 -22.71 4.21 7.47
CA GLU A 85 -22.20 4.75 8.73
C GLU A 85 -20.67 4.73 8.79
N GLU A 86 -20.02 3.69 8.25
CA GLU A 86 -18.56 3.62 8.16
C GLU A 86 -17.98 4.60 7.13
N TYR A 87 -18.63 4.73 5.98
CA TYR A 87 -18.22 5.64 4.92
C TYR A 87 -19.45 6.14 4.16
N PRO A 88 -19.83 7.43 4.28
CA PRO A 88 -21.11 7.93 3.79
C PRO A 88 -21.12 8.17 2.27
N ASP A 89 -19.96 8.47 1.68
CA ASP A 89 -19.89 8.80 0.25
C ASP A 89 -20.10 7.54 -0.62
N PRO A 90 -20.67 7.68 -1.82
CA PRO A 90 -20.91 6.54 -2.71
C PRO A 90 -19.63 6.01 -3.37
N GLU A 91 -18.55 6.79 -3.38
CA GLU A 91 -17.28 6.49 -4.04
C GLU A 91 -16.08 6.80 -3.16
N TYR A 92 -15.03 6.00 -3.29
CA TYR A 92 -13.74 6.26 -2.66
C TYR A 92 -12.93 7.30 -3.44
N PRO A 93 -12.10 8.11 -2.76
CA PRO A 93 -11.08 8.90 -3.45
C PRO A 93 -10.12 7.97 -4.19
N THR A 94 -9.39 8.51 -5.18
CA THR A 94 -8.35 7.75 -5.87
C THR A 94 -7.36 7.14 -4.87
N TYR A 95 -7.13 5.84 -4.97
CA TYR A 95 -6.27 5.10 -4.05
C TYR A 95 -5.46 4.01 -4.78
N CYS A 96 -4.46 3.49 -4.08
CA CYS A 96 -3.65 2.39 -4.58
C CYS A 96 -4.33 1.04 -4.33
N GLU A 97 -4.26 0.15 -5.32
CA GLU A 97 -4.56 -1.26 -5.11
C GLU A 97 -3.69 -1.87 -4.01
N GLY A 98 -4.30 -2.69 -3.17
CA GLY A 98 -3.65 -3.27 -1.99
C GLY A 98 -2.56 -4.30 -2.30
N ALA A 99 -2.59 -4.94 -3.48
CA ALA A 99 -1.76 -6.10 -3.80
C ALA A 99 -0.24 -5.81 -3.78
N ALA A 100 0.17 -4.67 -4.36
CA ALA A 100 1.58 -4.28 -4.40
C ALA A 100 1.74 -2.76 -4.37
N LEU A 101 2.54 -2.27 -3.40
CA LEU A 101 2.84 -0.85 -3.23
C LEU A 101 4.33 -0.64 -3.00
N LEU A 102 4.94 0.24 -3.78
CA LEU A 102 6.34 0.63 -3.67
C LEU A 102 6.44 2.07 -3.16
N TYR A 103 7.17 2.26 -2.07
CA TYR A 103 7.38 3.55 -1.43
C TYR A 103 8.85 3.96 -1.51
N SER A 104 9.12 5.25 -1.61
CA SER A 104 10.39 5.77 -1.10
C SER A 104 10.34 5.90 0.42
N SER A 105 11.51 5.76 1.05
CA SER A 105 11.65 5.76 2.51
C SER A 105 11.05 7.00 3.19
N ASP A 106 11.17 8.19 2.58
CA ASP A 106 10.64 9.44 3.13
C ASP A 106 9.10 9.51 3.18
N VAL A 107 8.40 8.75 2.36
CA VAL A 107 6.93 8.70 2.38
C VAL A 107 6.41 8.01 3.64
N LEU A 108 7.18 7.09 4.23
CA LEU A 108 6.78 6.38 5.45
C LEU A 108 6.74 7.29 6.69
N PHE A 109 7.42 8.44 6.65
CA PHE A 109 7.56 9.38 7.77
C PHE A 109 6.55 10.53 7.74
N LYS A 110 5.70 10.60 6.71
CA LYS A 110 4.71 11.68 6.54
C LYS A 110 3.40 11.39 7.25
#